data_AF-A0A9D1K6X4-F1
#
_entry.id   AF-A0A9D1K6X4-F1
#
_cell.length_a   1.000
_cell.length_b   1.000
_cell.length_c   1.000
_cell.angle_alpha   90.00
_cell.angle_beta   90.00
_cell.angle_gamma   90.00
#
_symmetry.space_group_name_H-M   'P 1'
#
loop_
_entity.id
_entity.type
_entity.pdbx_description
1 polymer ?
#
loop_
_entity_poly.entity_id
_entity_poly.type
_entity_poly.pdbx_seq_one_letter_code
_entity_poly.pdbx_strand_id
1 'polypeptide(L)' 'AKTLRKSHENPSIQKLYADYFEKPNSHKAHELLHTHYVARPKYRA' A
#
# COMPACT_ATOMS: atom_id res chain seq x y z
N ALA A 1 22.34 -0.68 -17.30
CA ALA A 1 21.41 0.39 -16.91
C ALA A 1 20.56 -0.11 -15.76
N LYS A 2 20.48 0.61 -14.62
CA LYS A 2 19.68 0.20 -13.47
C LYS A 2 18.23 0.60 -13.75
N THR A 3 17.55 -0.21 -14.55
CA THR A 3 16.12 -0.11 -14.84
C THR A 3 15.38 -0.04 -13.51
N LEU A 4 14.68 1.07 -13.24
CA LEU A 4 14.00 1.36 -11.98
C LEU A 4 13.37 0.10 -11.37
N ARG A 5 13.86 -0.35 -10.22
CA ARG A 5 13.46 -1.61 -9.57
C ARG A 5 12.87 -1.43 -8.18
N LYS A 6 12.99 -0.23 -7.61
CA LYS A 6 12.50 0.08 -6.26
C LYS A 6 11.18 0.83 -6.37
N SER A 7 10.15 0.35 -5.68
CA SER A 7 8.80 0.92 -5.73
C SER A 7 8.76 2.39 -5.29
N HIS A 8 9.60 2.80 -4.35
CA HIS A 8 9.69 4.20 -3.90
C HIS A 8 10.44 5.12 -4.88
N GLU A 9 11.16 4.57 -5.85
CA GLU A 9 11.81 5.33 -6.95
C GLU A 9 10.89 5.43 -8.17
N ASN A 10 9.73 4.76 -8.19
CA ASN A 10 8.81 4.76 -9.32
C ASN A 10 8.10 6.13 -9.41
N PRO A 11 8.27 6.90 -10.51
CA PRO A 11 7.67 8.22 -10.67
C PRO A 11 6.13 8.22 -10.55
N SER A 12 5.47 7.18 -11.05
CA SER A 12 4.01 7.06 -10.99
C SER A 12 3.52 6.88 -9.56
N ILE A 13 4.26 6.14 -8.73
CA ILE A 13 3.93 5.94 -7.32
C ILE A 13 4.18 7.24 -6.53
N GLN A 14 5.31 7.91 -6.78
CA GLN A 14 5.61 9.19 -6.13
C GLN A 14 4.52 10.23 -6.42
N LYS A 15 4.08 10.34 -7.68
CA LYS A 15 3.01 11.27 -8.06
C LYS A 15 1.68 10.91 -7.40
N LEU A 16 1.31 9.63 -7.37
CA LEU A 16 0.09 9.17 -6.71
C LEU A 16 0.07 9.49 -5.21
N TYR A 17 1.20 9.33 -4.52
CA TYR A 17 1.30 9.70 -3.12
C TYR A 17 1.32 11.22 -2.91
N ALA A 18 1.95 12.00 -3.79
CA ALA A 18 1.93 13.46 -3.70
C ALA A 18 0.53 14.06 -3.94
N ASP A 19 -0.19 13.55 -4.95
CA ASP A 19 -1.44 14.16 -5.42
C ASP A 19 -2.69 13.65 -4.66
N TYR A 20 -2.66 12.41 -4.15
CA TYR A 20 -3.87 11.75 -3.64
C TYR A 20 -3.74 11.21 -2.20
N PHE A 21 -2.69 10.44 -1.91
CA PHE A 21 -2.53 9.77 -0.61
C PHE A 21 -1.75 10.58 0.43
N GLU A 22 -1.14 11.70 0.06
CA GLU A 22 -0.23 12.56 0.85
C GLU A 22 1.03 11.85 1.36
N LYS A 23 0.88 10.88 2.28
CA LYS A 23 1.97 10.14 2.90
C LYS A 23 1.61 8.66 3.08
N PRO A 24 2.62 7.77 3.15
CA PRO A 24 2.40 6.39 3.58
C PRO A 24 1.69 6.36 4.95
N ASN A 25 0.75 5.44 5.13
CA ASN A 25 -0.09 5.33 6.33
C ASN A 25 -0.96 6.56 6.65
N SER A 26 -1.25 7.42 5.67
CA SER A 26 -2.33 8.42 5.83
C SER A 26 -3.68 7.72 6.01
N HIS A 27 -4.68 8.47 6.51
CA HIS A 27 -6.02 7.91 6.71
C HIS A 27 -6.62 7.34 5.42
N LYS A 28 -6.52 8.08 4.30
CA LYS A 28 -6.95 7.62 2.97
C LYS A 28 -6.19 6.39 2.49
N ALA A 29 -4.87 6.33 2.73
CA ALA A 29 -4.08 5.16 2.38
C ALA A 29 -4.52 3.95 3.22
N HIS A 30 -4.75 4.13 4.52
CA HIS A 30 -5.21 3.06 5.41
C HIS A 30 -6.61 2.54 5.03
N GLU A 31 -7.51 3.42 4.60
CA GLU A 31 -8.84 3.04 4.17
C GLU A 31 -8.84 2.25 2.85
N LEU A 32 -8.01 2.66 1.88
CA LEU A 32 -8.03 2.09 0.52
C LEU A 32 -7.02 0.95 0.30
N LEU A 33 -5.88 0.98 0.99
CA LEU A 33 -4.74 0.09 0.72
C LEU A 33 -4.47 -0.91 1.86
N HIS A 34 -5.08 -0.72 3.03
CA HIS A 34 -4.91 -1.62 4.17
C HIS A 34 -6.17 -2.44 4.43
N THR A 35 -5.99 -3.60 5.03
CA THR A 35 -7.08 -4.50 5.42
C THR A 35 -6.73 -5.17 6.74
N HIS A 36 -7.72 -5.76 7.40
CA HIS A 36 -7.55 -6.45 8.66
C HIS A 36 -7.68 -7.96 8.49
N TYR A 37 -6.86 -8.70 9.23
CA TYR A 37 -6.96 -10.15 9.30
C TYR A 37 -8.00 -10.55 10.34
N VAL A 38 -8.79 -11.57 10.01
CA VAL A 38 -9.73 -12.20 10.95
C VAL A 38 -9.18 -13.58 11.29
N ALA A 39 -9.11 -13.90 12.59
CA ALA A 39 -8.67 -15.20 13.06
C ALA A 39 -9.59 -16.30 12.48
N ARG A 40 -8.98 -17.33 11.88
CA ARG A 40 -9.72 -18.47 11.33
C ARG A 40 -9.47 -19.72 12.18
N PRO A 41 -10.51 -20.53 12.43
CA PRO A 41 -10.34 -21.78 13.16
C PRO A 41 -9.48 -22.75 12.34
N LYS A 42 -8.61 -23.50 13.02
CA LYS A 42 -7.69 -24.46 12.39
C LYS A 42 -8.42 -25.64 11.74
N TYR A 43 -9.59 -25.99 12.27
CA TYR A 43 -10.45 -27.05 11.76
C TYR A 43 -11.87 -26.51 11.62
N ARG A 44 -12.56 -26.87 10.55
CA ARG A 44 -14.00 -26.64 10.39
C ARG A 44 -14.74 -27.81 11.05
N ALA A 45 -15.77 -27.51 11.85
CA ALA A 45 -16.73 -28.50 12.32
C ALA A 45 -17.64 -28.95 11.18
#